data_AF-A0A136JJH5-F1
#
_entry.id   AF-A0A136JJH5-F1
#
_cell.length_a   1.000
_cell.length_b   1.000
_cell.length_c   1.000
_cell.angle_alpha   90.00
_cell.angle_beta   90.00
_cell.angle_gamma   90.00
#
_symmetry.space_group_name_H-M   'P 1'
#
loop_
_entity.id
_entity.type
_entity.pdbx_description
1 polymer ?
#
loop_
_entity_poly.entity_id
_entity_poly.type
_entity_poly.pdbx_seq_one_letter_code
_entity_poly.pdbx_strand_id
1 'polypeptide(L)'
;MFFAICGGSPGNFGVITHYTLEVHQSAHYMGKVEGPNGFKGPHGIKALWIYSEPVLRQLLTYVAEMADSDDVPRGFDVMLSVMSTAFPITHIFPSLRDADILEKVKDKIQQHFADEFLTWLNGSFPANIILYASWCPTSPEDVYDEKVDAFFQRFRDLKGFFATQSLVFSEFDEDMAHMTKRWIMDKEREFDLPYVKRAYTTASNTLIRDNWVDTAVERIDLIYNEKHLLDDQRERYLSNKLVAQFQIYGGKFSQFRNNAGNGTSYAGRDTTLTQVLDCFHDDNAQAKAMAEEWQARNDEVMCGPEGTFSKNAERRTLWGSYGDWNLSDEKVWSKYYASREVYERIGRARGRADPHGTFTPNPFSVKRILE
;
A
#
# COMPACT_ATOMS: atom_id res chain seq x y z
N MET A 1 -1.34 -20.21 -21.28
CA MET A 1 -2.04 -20.65 -20.07
C MET A 1 -2.37 -19.48 -19.14
N PHE A 2 -1.42 -18.59 -18.82
CA PHE A 2 -1.68 -17.44 -17.93
C PHE A 2 -2.73 -16.42 -18.44
N PHE A 3 -2.83 -16.15 -19.75
CA PHE A 3 -3.84 -15.20 -20.27
C PHE A 3 -5.31 -15.61 -20.02
N ALA A 4 -5.61 -16.92 -19.97
CA ALA A 4 -6.98 -17.41 -19.79
C ALA A 4 -7.43 -17.37 -18.32
N ILE A 5 -6.50 -17.57 -17.38
CA ILE A 5 -6.75 -17.50 -15.93
C ILE A 5 -7.12 -16.07 -15.51
N CYS A 6 -6.59 -15.06 -16.20
CA CYS A 6 -6.75 -13.65 -15.84
C CYS A 6 -7.90 -12.91 -16.58
N GLY A 7 -8.70 -13.61 -17.38
CA GLY A 7 -9.89 -13.04 -18.05
C GLY A 7 -11.20 -13.20 -17.26
N GLY A 8 -11.18 -14.02 -16.21
CA GLY A 8 -12.31 -14.23 -15.31
C GLY A 8 -12.50 -13.06 -14.34
N SER A 9 -13.67 -13.00 -13.70
CA SER A 9 -13.88 -12.11 -12.56
C SER A 9 -13.04 -12.56 -11.37
N PRO A 10 -12.54 -11.64 -10.51
CA PRO A 10 -12.07 -11.99 -9.17
C PRO A 10 -13.09 -12.90 -8.48
N GLY A 11 -12.64 -14.07 -7.98
CA GLY A 11 -13.50 -15.09 -7.38
C GLY A 11 -13.93 -16.24 -8.30
N ASN A 12 -13.52 -16.24 -9.59
CA ASN A 12 -13.75 -17.36 -10.49
C ASN A 12 -12.54 -18.30 -10.51
N PHE A 13 -12.75 -19.55 -10.10
CA PHE A 13 -11.69 -20.54 -10.01
C PHE A 13 -11.75 -21.52 -11.18
N GLY A 14 -10.64 -21.59 -11.95
CA GLY A 14 -10.27 -22.80 -12.65
C GLY A 14 -9.43 -23.69 -11.71
N VAL A 15 -9.52 -25.00 -11.85
CA VAL A 15 -8.68 -25.91 -11.06
C VAL A 15 -7.31 -26.02 -11.73
N ILE A 16 -6.26 -25.49 -11.08
CA ILE A 16 -4.88 -25.82 -11.44
C ILE A 16 -4.64 -27.25 -10.94
N THR A 17 -4.59 -28.22 -11.84
CA THR A 17 -4.43 -29.63 -11.48
C THR A 17 -2.98 -30.01 -11.23
N HIS A 18 -2.03 -29.32 -11.86
CA HIS A 18 -0.60 -29.61 -11.77
C HIS A 18 0.20 -28.30 -11.88
N TYR A 19 1.16 -28.12 -10.99
CA TYR A 19 2.16 -27.06 -11.07
C TYR A 19 3.47 -27.55 -10.44
N THR A 20 4.58 -26.95 -10.85
CA THR A 20 5.91 -27.21 -10.27
C THR A 20 6.48 -25.88 -9.83
N LEU A 21 6.92 -25.80 -8.58
CA LEU A 21 7.57 -24.62 -8.02
C LEU A 21 9.02 -24.97 -7.70
N GLU A 22 9.93 -24.15 -8.21
CA GLU A 22 11.31 -24.12 -7.75
C GLU A 22 11.46 -22.89 -6.86
N VAL A 23 11.61 -23.13 -5.56
CA VAL A 23 11.79 -22.08 -4.56
C VAL A 23 13.09 -22.31 -3.82
N HIS A 24 13.80 -21.22 -3.55
CA HIS A 24 14.96 -21.25 -2.69
C HIS A 24 14.50 -21.27 -1.22
N GLN A 25 15.17 -22.05 -0.36
CA GLN A 25 14.87 -22.07 1.07
C GLN A 25 15.30 -20.75 1.73
N SER A 26 14.47 -20.20 2.61
CA SER A 26 14.75 -18.91 3.28
C SER A 26 16.08 -18.92 4.05
N ALA A 27 16.46 -20.08 4.61
CA ALA A 27 17.73 -20.28 5.31
C ALA A 27 18.97 -20.05 4.43
N HIS A 28 18.86 -20.19 3.10
CA HIS A 28 19.96 -19.92 2.18
C HIS A 28 20.34 -18.43 2.12
N TYR A 29 19.44 -17.56 2.58
CA TYR A 29 19.55 -16.10 2.45
C TYR A 29 19.78 -15.38 3.77
N MET A 30 19.84 -16.09 4.91
CA MET A 30 20.11 -15.47 6.23
C MET A 30 21.50 -14.83 6.36
N GLY A 31 22.34 -14.99 5.34
CA GLY A 31 23.75 -14.61 5.32
C GLY A 31 24.56 -15.24 6.46
N LYS A 32 25.88 -15.23 6.30
CA LYS A 32 26.82 -15.89 7.24
C LYS A 32 27.93 -14.96 7.71
N VAL A 33 28.02 -13.77 7.11
CA VAL A 33 29.07 -12.78 7.34
C VAL A 33 28.42 -11.60 8.04
N GLU A 34 29.04 -11.12 9.11
CA GLU A 34 28.60 -9.91 9.81
C GLU A 34 28.86 -8.68 8.94
N GLY A 35 27.80 -7.93 8.69
CA GLY A 35 27.83 -6.58 8.16
C GLY A 35 27.90 -5.53 9.26
N PRO A 36 27.67 -4.25 8.90
CA PRO A 36 27.54 -3.17 9.86
C PRO A 36 26.51 -3.49 10.96
N ASN A 37 26.78 -3.01 12.17
CA ASN A 37 25.93 -3.23 13.36
C ASN A 37 25.70 -4.72 13.74
N GLY A 38 26.48 -5.65 13.15
CA GLY A 38 26.40 -7.08 13.44
C GLY A 38 25.30 -7.83 12.69
N PHE A 39 24.60 -7.16 11.76
CA PHE A 39 23.54 -7.78 10.97
C PHE A 39 24.09 -8.72 9.92
N LYS A 40 23.43 -9.86 9.70
CA LYS A 40 23.95 -10.93 8.84
C LYS A 40 23.12 -11.21 7.60
N GLY A 41 21.84 -10.88 7.63
CA GLY A 41 20.86 -11.45 6.71
C GLY A 41 19.83 -10.46 6.23
N PRO A 42 18.68 -10.94 5.75
CA PRO A 42 17.56 -10.08 5.46
C PRO A 42 17.21 -9.32 6.73
N HIS A 43 17.04 -8.02 6.56
CA HIS A 43 16.88 -7.09 7.66
C HIS A 43 15.60 -6.31 7.47
N GLY A 44 14.89 -6.06 8.57
CA GLY A 44 13.62 -5.38 8.57
C GLY A 44 13.52 -4.33 9.67
N ILE A 45 12.86 -3.23 9.34
CA ILE A 45 12.37 -2.23 10.29
C ILE A 45 10.85 -2.22 10.25
N LYS A 46 10.26 -2.31 11.44
CA LYS A 46 8.84 -2.01 11.66
C LYS A 46 8.71 -0.91 12.68
N ALA A 47 8.14 0.22 12.29
CA ALA A 47 8.08 1.39 13.14
C ALA A 47 6.70 2.05 13.13
N LEU A 48 6.38 2.68 14.25
CA LEU A 48 5.10 3.32 14.55
C LEU A 48 5.36 4.74 15.04
N TRP A 49 4.71 5.72 14.41
CA TRP A 49 4.68 7.11 14.85
C TRP A 49 3.26 7.57 15.10
N ILE A 50 3.10 8.54 16.01
CA ILE A 50 1.92 9.39 16.05
C ILE A 50 1.80 10.09 14.69
N TYR A 51 0.58 10.13 14.14
CA TYR A 51 0.31 10.89 12.93
C TYR A 51 0.67 12.36 13.14
N SER A 52 1.46 12.90 12.22
CA SER A 52 1.62 14.34 12.05
C SER A 52 2.02 14.63 10.62
N GLU A 53 1.59 15.76 10.10
CA GLU A 53 1.90 16.22 8.75
C GLU A 53 3.42 16.17 8.44
N PRO A 54 4.33 16.65 9.33
CA PRO A 54 5.76 16.64 9.03
C PRO A 54 6.36 15.24 8.94
N VAL A 55 5.92 14.30 9.79
CA VAL A 55 6.39 12.91 9.76
C VAL A 55 5.93 12.23 8.47
N LEU A 56 4.64 12.37 8.13
CA LEU A 56 4.08 11.77 6.92
C LEU A 56 4.77 12.34 5.67
N ARG A 57 4.98 13.64 5.61
CA ARG A 57 5.66 14.32 4.49
C ARG A 57 7.06 13.76 4.28
N GLN A 58 7.88 13.64 5.33
CA GLN A 58 9.24 13.10 5.20
C GLN A 58 9.25 11.64 4.72
N LEU A 59 8.35 10.80 5.23
CA LEU A 59 8.26 9.39 4.83
C LEU A 59 7.73 9.25 3.39
N LEU A 60 6.75 10.05 2.98
CA LEU A 60 6.23 10.05 1.62
C LEU A 60 7.23 10.65 0.62
N THR A 61 8.04 11.64 1.01
CA THR A 61 9.17 12.12 0.21
C THR A 61 10.13 10.97 -0.09
N TYR A 62 10.47 10.15 0.91
CA TYR A 62 11.34 9.00 0.68
C TYR A 62 10.73 7.97 -0.28
N VAL A 63 9.43 7.67 -0.13
CA VAL A 63 8.68 6.81 -1.07
C VAL A 63 8.71 7.41 -2.49
N ALA A 64 8.45 8.71 -2.64
CA ALA A 64 8.47 9.37 -3.93
C ALA A 64 9.88 9.40 -4.56
N GLU A 65 10.94 9.63 -3.79
CA GLU A 65 12.33 9.55 -4.25
C GLU A 65 12.66 8.15 -4.78
N MET A 66 12.21 7.09 -4.10
CA MET A 66 12.37 5.73 -4.60
C MET A 66 11.56 5.51 -5.89
N ALA A 67 10.30 5.92 -5.93
CA ALA A 67 9.46 5.77 -7.13
C ALA A 67 9.99 6.55 -8.35
N ASP A 68 10.59 7.72 -8.12
CA ASP A 68 11.18 8.58 -9.15
C ASP A 68 12.55 8.07 -9.65
N SER A 69 13.21 7.22 -8.87
CA SER A 69 14.49 6.61 -9.24
C SER A 69 14.29 5.38 -10.13
N ASP A 70 14.84 5.41 -11.34
CA ASP A 70 14.89 4.21 -12.19
C ASP A 70 15.92 3.18 -11.67
N ASP A 71 16.77 3.57 -10.72
CA ASP A 71 17.90 2.80 -10.18
C ASP A 71 17.62 2.12 -8.84
N VAL A 72 16.36 2.04 -8.38
CA VAL A 72 16.01 1.32 -7.14
C VAL A 72 16.54 -0.13 -7.20
N PRO A 73 17.46 -0.52 -6.30
CA PRO A 73 18.03 -1.87 -6.35
C PRO A 73 17.00 -2.93 -5.95
N ARG A 74 17.22 -4.16 -6.42
CA ARG A 74 16.41 -5.31 -5.99
C ARG A 74 16.62 -5.59 -4.50
N GLY A 75 15.63 -6.22 -3.90
CA GLY A 75 15.71 -6.68 -2.51
C GLY A 75 15.30 -5.64 -1.48
N PHE A 76 15.29 -4.35 -1.85
CA PHE A 76 14.79 -3.27 -0.99
C PHE A 76 13.28 -3.11 -1.17
N ASP A 77 12.59 -2.95 -0.05
CA ASP A 77 11.16 -2.74 -0.02
C ASP A 77 10.78 -1.72 1.05
N VAL A 78 9.81 -0.86 0.71
CA VAL A 78 9.24 0.12 1.63
C VAL A 78 7.74 0.18 1.43
N MET A 79 7.03 -0.02 2.54
CA MET A 79 5.61 0.24 2.65
C MET A 79 5.35 1.26 3.75
N LEU A 80 4.54 2.26 3.43
CA LEU A 80 3.99 3.18 4.41
C LEU A 80 2.50 2.92 4.56
N SER A 81 2.01 2.86 5.78
CA SER A 81 0.57 2.85 6.06
C SER A 81 0.21 3.98 7.00
N VAL A 82 -0.97 4.55 6.83
CA VAL A 82 -1.56 5.52 7.77
C VAL A 82 -2.92 5.00 8.18
N MET A 83 -3.16 4.95 9.49
CA MET A 83 -4.37 4.36 10.06
C MET A 83 -5.08 5.33 11.00
N SER A 84 -6.40 5.39 10.87
CA SER A 84 -7.28 6.14 11.78
C SER A 84 -7.23 5.67 13.23
N THR A 85 -7.76 6.52 14.11
CA THR A 85 -8.15 6.18 15.47
C THR A 85 -9.06 4.94 15.52
N ALA A 86 -9.07 4.27 16.68
CA ALA A 86 -9.83 3.05 16.97
C ALA A 86 -9.35 1.77 16.26
N PHE A 87 -8.30 1.82 15.43
CA PHE A 87 -7.67 0.59 14.98
C PHE A 87 -6.91 -0.07 16.15
N PRO A 88 -7.12 -1.38 16.43
CA PRO A 88 -6.46 -2.05 17.53
C PRO A 88 -4.99 -2.35 17.17
N ILE A 89 -4.13 -1.36 17.40
CA ILE A 89 -2.74 -1.35 16.94
C ILE A 89 -1.91 -2.54 17.46
N THR A 90 -2.33 -3.18 18.57
CA THR A 90 -1.72 -4.38 19.14
C THR A 90 -1.80 -5.61 18.23
N HIS A 91 -2.68 -5.62 17.21
CA HIS A 91 -2.69 -6.64 16.16
C HIS A 91 -1.49 -6.50 15.22
N ILE A 92 -1.05 -5.26 14.97
CA ILE A 92 0.10 -4.97 14.12
C ILE A 92 1.39 -4.97 14.94
N PHE A 93 1.35 -4.46 16.17
CA PHE A 93 2.47 -4.40 17.09
C PHE A 93 2.18 -5.20 18.38
N PRO A 94 2.36 -6.54 18.37
CA PRO A 94 2.12 -7.38 19.54
C PRO A 94 2.95 -7.00 20.77
N SER A 95 4.08 -6.31 20.59
CA SER A 95 4.90 -5.77 21.68
C SER A 95 4.13 -4.79 22.58
N LEU A 96 3.09 -4.12 22.06
CA LEU A 96 2.22 -3.24 22.85
C LEU A 96 1.30 -3.98 23.82
N ARG A 97 1.35 -5.32 23.86
CA ARG A 97 0.72 -6.12 24.92
C ARG A 97 1.57 -6.20 26.19
N ASP A 98 2.85 -5.84 26.10
CA ASP A 98 3.73 -5.67 27.24
C ASP A 98 3.39 -4.36 27.97
N ALA A 99 3.19 -4.44 29.28
CA ALA A 99 2.71 -3.31 30.08
C ALA A 99 3.74 -2.16 30.14
N ASP A 100 5.04 -2.47 30.20
CA ASP A 100 6.09 -1.46 30.31
C ASP A 100 6.29 -0.72 28.99
N ILE A 101 6.15 -1.42 27.87
CA ILE A 101 6.18 -0.80 26.53
C ILE A 101 4.93 0.08 26.34
N LEU A 102 3.76 -0.45 26.70
CA LEU A 102 2.50 0.29 26.55
C LEU A 102 2.49 1.57 27.38
N GLU A 103 3.00 1.54 28.61
CA GLU A 103 3.04 2.73 29.48
C GLU A 103 3.93 3.82 28.89
N LYS A 104 5.13 3.49 28.43
CA LYS A 104 6.02 4.46 27.75
C LYS A 104 5.39 5.07 26.50
N VAL A 105 4.60 4.28 25.77
CA VAL A 105 3.87 4.77 24.59
C VAL A 105 2.74 5.71 24.99
N LYS A 106 2.00 5.39 26.06
CA LYS A 106 0.95 6.27 26.60
C LYS A 106 1.53 7.58 27.10
N ASP A 107 2.67 7.58 27.79
CA ASP A 107 3.35 8.78 28.25
C ASP A 107 3.68 9.73 27.08
N LYS A 108 4.19 9.18 25.97
CA LYS A 108 4.46 9.96 24.76
C LYS A 108 3.19 10.56 24.15
N ILE A 109 2.11 9.78 24.08
CA ILE A 109 0.81 10.26 23.57
C ILE A 109 0.29 11.40 24.45
N GLN A 110 0.35 11.24 25.78
CA GLN A 110 -0.08 12.25 26.74
C GLN A 110 0.74 13.55 26.65
N GLN A 111 2.05 13.44 26.41
CA GLN A 111 2.92 14.61 26.25
C GLN A 111 2.73 15.31 24.89
N HIS A 112 2.19 14.62 23.89
CA HIS A 112 2.05 15.14 22.53
C HIS A 112 0.75 15.93 22.32
N PHE A 113 -0.36 15.47 22.90
CA PHE A 113 -1.69 16.03 22.65
C PHE A 113 -2.21 16.87 23.80
N ALA A 114 -3.12 17.81 23.49
CA ALA A 114 -3.83 18.59 24.49
C ALA A 114 -4.87 17.75 25.25
N ASP A 115 -5.16 18.14 26.50
CA ASP A 115 -6.09 17.42 27.40
C ASP A 115 -7.47 17.18 26.81
N GLU A 116 -8.01 18.13 26.04
CA GLU A 116 -9.32 18.00 25.38
C GLU A 116 -9.31 16.85 24.37
N PHE A 117 -8.27 16.75 23.54
CA PHE A 117 -8.12 15.65 22.59
C PHE A 117 -7.91 14.31 23.32
N LEU A 118 -7.09 14.29 24.36
CA LEU A 118 -6.86 13.08 25.17
C LEU A 118 -8.14 12.59 25.85
N THR A 119 -8.98 13.51 26.32
CA THR A 119 -10.29 13.21 26.89
C THR A 119 -11.21 12.55 25.87
N TRP A 120 -11.26 13.10 24.65
CA TRP A 120 -12.02 12.50 23.55
C TRP A 120 -11.46 11.14 23.12
N LEU A 121 -10.13 11.02 23.02
CA LEU A 121 -9.44 9.80 22.62
C LEU A 121 -9.72 8.64 23.59
N ASN A 122 -9.96 8.96 24.87
CA ASN A 122 -10.44 8.04 25.90
C ASN A 122 -9.62 6.73 25.97
N GLY A 123 -8.30 6.86 25.96
CA GLY A 123 -7.36 5.74 26.02
C GLY A 123 -7.21 4.92 24.73
N SER A 124 -7.91 5.28 23.65
CA SER A 124 -7.67 4.71 22.31
C SER A 124 -6.33 5.19 21.73
N PHE A 125 -5.84 4.52 20.69
CA PHE A 125 -4.68 5.03 19.95
C PHE A 125 -5.07 6.19 19.02
N PRO A 126 -4.25 7.24 18.93
CA PRO A 126 -4.44 8.30 17.94
C PRO A 126 -4.22 7.75 16.52
N ALA A 127 -4.52 8.58 15.51
CA ALA A 127 -4.09 8.28 14.15
C ALA A 127 -2.57 8.06 14.13
N ASN A 128 -2.11 7.12 13.32
CA ASN A 128 -0.72 6.68 13.34
C ASN A 128 -0.17 6.37 11.95
N ILE A 129 1.15 6.49 11.84
CA ILE A 129 1.93 6.18 10.64
C ILE A 129 2.75 4.93 10.95
N ILE A 130 2.70 3.95 10.05
CA ILE A 130 3.37 2.67 10.17
C ILE A 130 4.34 2.52 9.00
N LEU A 131 5.62 2.38 9.30
CA LEU A 131 6.64 2.07 8.30
C LEU A 131 6.99 0.59 8.37
N TYR A 132 7.09 0.01 7.19
CA TYR A 132 7.74 -1.25 6.92
C TYR A 132 8.87 -0.97 5.95
N ALA A 133 10.10 -1.25 6.35
CA ALA A 133 11.25 -1.20 5.46
C ALA A 133 11.97 -2.54 5.55
N SER A 134 12.40 -3.07 4.42
CA SER A 134 13.15 -4.32 4.41
C SER A 134 14.19 -4.38 3.31
N TRP A 135 15.19 -5.21 3.56
CA TRP A 135 16.17 -5.62 2.58
C TRP A 135 16.30 -7.13 2.63
N CYS A 136 16.27 -7.75 1.46
CA CYS A 136 16.47 -9.17 1.30
C CYS A 136 17.46 -9.45 0.17
N PRO A 137 18.45 -10.32 0.39
CA PRO A 137 19.37 -10.70 -0.65
C PRO A 137 18.62 -11.41 -1.78
N THR A 138 18.99 -11.09 -3.01
CA THR A 138 18.39 -11.63 -4.23
C THR A 138 19.33 -12.52 -5.02
N SER A 139 20.57 -12.62 -4.56
CA SER A 139 21.62 -13.54 -5.00
C SER A 139 22.39 -14.10 -3.78
N PRO A 140 23.09 -15.23 -3.90
CA PRO A 140 23.98 -15.74 -2.86
C PRO A 140 25.15 -14.80 -2.52
N GLU A 141 25.51 -13.90 -3.44
CA GLU A 141 26.60 -12.95 -3.29
C GLU A 141 26.18 -11.65 -2.58
N ASP A 142 24.87 -11.40 -2.48
CA ASP A 142 24.33 -10.23 -1.79
C ASP A 142 24.58 -10.37 -0.28
N VAL A 143 25.17 -9.34 0.33
CA VAL A 143 25.45 -9.27 1.77
C VAL A 143 24.91 -7.97 2.35
N TYR A 144 24.63 -7.97 3.66
CA TYR A 144 24.30 -6.75 4.37
C TYR A 144 25.57 -5.89 4.49
N ASP A 145 25.73 -4.92 3.60
CA ASP A 145 26.91 -4.04 3.52
C ASP A 145 26.58 -2.60 3.98
N GLU A 146 27.55 -1.69 3.85
CA GLU A 146 27.39 -0.27 4.18
C GLU A 146 26.28 0.43 3.37
N LYS A 147 25.98 -0.04 2.14
CA LYS A 147 24.92 0.55 1.32
C LYS A 147 23.55 0.11 1.83
N VAL A 148 23.42 -1.17 2.20
CA VAL A 148 22.22 -1.70 2.85
C VAL A 148 22.01 -0.98 4.20
N ASP A 149 23.06 -0.84 5.02
CA ASP A 149 22.91 -0.15 6.31
C ASP A 149 22.57 1.33 6.14
N ALA A 150 23.15 2.02 5.15
CA ALA A 150 22.83 3.41 4.84
C ALA A 150 21.36 3.61 4.42
N PHE A 151 20.72 2.60 3.82
CA PHE A 151 19.27 2.63 3.56
C PHE A 151 18.49 2.65 4.88
N PHE A 152 18.83 1.79 5.83
CA PHE A 152 18.16 1.72 7.13
C PHE A 152 18.49 2.90 8.06
N GLN A 153 19.71 3.44 7.96
CA GLN A 153 20.17 4.56 8.76
C GLN A 153 19.26 5.78 8.61
N ARG A 154 18.70 6.03 7.42
CA ARG A 154 17.75 7.11 7.19
C ARG A 154 16.52 7.02 8.10
N PHE A 155 16.02 5.81 8.36
CA PHE A 155 14.88 5.60 9.25
C PHE A 155 15.27 5.71 10.72
N ARG A 156 16.49 5.30 11.09
CA ARG A 156 17.05 5.52 12.44
C ARG A 156 17.21 7.01 12.73
N ASP A 157 17.68 7.78 11.74
CA ASP A 157 17.81 9.24 11.83
C ASP A 157 16.43 9.90 11.97
N LEU A 158 15.43 9.49 11.18
CA LEU A 158 14.05 9.96 11.30
C LEU A 158 13.43 9.64 12.66
N LYS A 159 13.70 8.46 13.23
CA LYS A 159 13.29 8.11 14.60
C LYS A 159 13.88 9.09 15.61
N GLY A 160 15.15 9.46 15.46
CA GLY A 160 15.81 10.45 16.33
C GLY A 160 15.25 11.86 16.15
N PHE A 161 15.05 12.29 14.90
CA PHE A 161 14.51 13.60 14.55
C PHE A 161 13.07 13.80 15.07
N PHE A 162 12.25 12.75 14.98
CA PHE A 162 10.87 12.72 15.47
C PHE A 162 10.72 11.90 16.75
N ALA A 163 11.65 12.05 17.70
CA ALA A 163 11.70 11.22 18.91
C ALA A 163 10.44 11.31 19.79
N THR A 164 9.76 12.46 19.77
CA THR A 164 8.51 12.68 20.54
C THR A 164 7.30 12.03 19.86
N GLN A 165 7.29 11.92 18.53
CA GLN A 165 6.24 11.23 17.79
C GLN A 165 6.50 9.72 17.62
N SER A 166 7.76 9.27 17.70
CA SER A 166 8.12 7.85 17.52
C SER A 166 7.67 7.01 18.72
N LEU A 167 6.76 6.07 18.49
CA LEU A 167 6.18 5.23 19.54
C LEU A 167 6.88 3.88 19.67
N VAL A 168 7.04 3.17 18.55
CA VAL A 168 7.68 1.84 18.50
C VAL A 168 8.65 1.82 17.33
N PHE A 169 9.82 1.24 17.52
CA PHE A 169 10.82 1.06 16.47
C PHE A 169 11.51 -0.28 16.68
N SER A 170 11.18 -1.26 15.85
CA SER A 170 11.71 -2.62 15.92
C SER A 170 12.59 -2.89 14.70
N GLU A 171 13.86 -3.22 14.95
CA GLU A 171 14.80 -3.72 13.95
C GLU A 171 15.04 -5.21 14.20
N PHE A 172 15.14 -6.02 13.14
CA PHE A 172 15.30 -7.45 13.28
C PHE A 172 15.92 -8.10 12.04
N ASP A 173 16.64 -9.20 12.28
CA ASP A 173 17.22 -10.08 11.26
C ASP A 173 16.39 -11.36 11.19
N GLU A 174 15.57 -11.49 10.15
CA GLU A 174 14.66 -12.62 9.99
C GLU A 174 14.56 -13.03 8.53
N ASP A 175 14.26 -14.30 8.30
CA ASP A 175 14.03 -14.75 6.94
C ASP A 175 12.75 -14.13 6.34
N MET A 176 12.66 -14.14 5.01
CA MET A 176 11.56 -13.51 4.30
C MET A 176 10.17 -14.01 4.70
N ALA A 177 10.02 -15.28 5.06
CA ALA A 177 8.72 -15.82 5.44
C ALA A 177 8.28 -15.26 6.80
N HIS A 178 9.20 -15.18 7.76
CA HIS A 178 8.94 -14.59 9.07
C HIS A 178 8.73 -13.07 8.98
N MET A 179 9.54 -12.38 8.19
CA MET A 179 9.40 -10.94 7.95
C MET A 179 8.06 -10.61 7.28
N THR A 180 7.66 -11.36 6.24
CA THR A 180 6.36 -11.18 5.58
C THR A 180 5.20 -11.35 6.56
N LYS A 181 5.28 -12.33 7.48
CA LYS A 181 4.25 -12.52 8.51
C LYS A 181 4.09 -11.29 9.41
N ARG A 182 5.16 -10.53 9.64
CA ARG A 182 5.07 -9.29 10.42
C ARG A 182 4.29 -8.21 9.66
N TRP A 183 4.27 -8.24 8.32
CA TRP A 183 3.66 -7.20 7.48
C TRP A 183 2.17 -7.46 7.24
N ILE A 184 1.74 -8.73 7.36
CA ILE A 184 0.35 -9.15 7.17
C ILE A 184 -0.46 -8.87 8.43
N MET A 185 -1.64 -8.26 8.26
CA MET A 185 -2.64 -8.17 9.32
C MET A 185 -3.41 -9.48 9.44
N ASP A 186 -3.54 -9.99 10.66
CA ASP A 186 -4.34 -11.19 10.98
C ASP A 186 -5.82 -10.82 11.23
N LYS A 187 -6.40 -10.01 10.32
CA LYS A 187 -7.80 -9.57 10.38
C LYS A 187 -8.34 -9.39 8.97
N GLU A 188 -9.61 -9.76 8.76
CA GLU A 188 -10.26 -9.67 7.44
C GLU A 188 -10.43 -8.23 6.93
N ARG A 189 -10.58 -7.26 7.84
CA ARG A 189 -10.80 -5.84 7.53
C ARG A 189 -10.30 -4.93 8.66
N GLU A 190 -9.81 -3.74 8.31
CA GLU A 190 -9.32 -2.73 9.25
C GLU A 190 -10.42 -2.27 10.21
N PHE A 191 -11.54 -1.81 9.64
CA PHE A 191 -12.72 -1.33 10.36
C PHE A 191 -13.98 -2.07 9.93
N ASP A 192 -14.87 -2.35 10.88
CA ASP A 192 -16.19 -2.91 10.57
C ASP A 192 -17.17 -1.79 10.18
N LEU A 193 -16.86 -1.13 9.06
CA LEU A 193 -17.59 0.01 8.52
C LEU A 193 -17.71 -0.10 6.99
N PRO A 194 -18.74 0.52 6.37
CA PRO A 194 -18.75 0.73 4.93
C PRO A 194 -17.60 1.66 4.51
N TYR A 195 -17.16 1.57 3.25
CA TYR A 195 -16.07 2.39 2.73
C TYR A 195 -16.24 2.75 1.25
N VAL A 196 -15.57 3.84 0.85
CA VAL A 196 -15.32 4.21 -0.54
C VAL A 196 -13.84 3.96 -0.84
N LYS A 197 -13.56 2.91 -1.62
CA LYS A 197 -12.21 2.41 -1.92
C LYS A 197 -11.59 3.09 -3.14
N ARG A 198 -10.28 3.29 -3.09
CA ARG A 198 -9.43 3.58 -4.25
C ARG A 198 -8.12 2.82 -4.17
N ALA A 199 -7.80 2.07 -5.21
CA ALA A 199 -6.48 1.49 -5.42
C ALA A 199 -5.93 1.96 -6.77
N TYR A 200 -4.90 2.79 -6.71
CA TYR A 200 -4.25 3.35 -7.90
C TYR A 200 -2.85 2.78 -8.06
N THR A 201 -2.40 2.72 -9.30
CA THR A 201 -0.99 2.50 -9.64
C THR A 201 -0.53 3.63 -10.54
N THR A 202 0.77 3.92 -10.52
CA THR A 202 1.38 4.86 -11.43
C THR A 202 2.68 4.29 -11.99
N ALA A 203 3.04 4.71 -13.20
CA ALA A 203 4.37 4.53 -13.77
C ALA A 203 5.17 5.85 -13.77
N SER A 204 4.67 6.87 -13.06
CA SER A 204 5.35 8.15 -12.93
C SER A 204 6.70 7.97 -12.25
N ASN A 205 7.69 8.67 -12.78
CA ASN A 205 9.00 8.85 -12.16
C ASN A 205 9.27 10.33 -11.85
N THR A 206 8.19 11.11 -11.64
CA THR A 206 8.26 12.55 -11.40
C THR A 206 7.33 13.00 -10.27
N LEU A 207 6.99 12.12 -9.33
CA LEU A 207 6.10 12.37 -8.21
C LEU A 207 6.58 13.54 -7.32
N ILE A 208 7.88 13.67 -7.09
CA ILE A 208 8.45 14.81 -6.34
C ILE A 208 8.18 16.11 -7.11
N ARG A 209 8.55 16.13 -8.40
CA ARG A 209 8.39 17.32 -9.26
C ARG A 209 6.91 17.70 -9.44
N ASP A 210 6.04 16.70 -9.50
CA ASP A 210 4.61 16.87 -9.73
C ASP A 210 3.83 17.15 -8.42
N ASN A 211 4.54 17.35 -7.30
CA ASN A 211 3.97 17.71 -6.00
C ASN A 211 2.99 16.67 -5.43
N TRP A 212 3.22 15.39 -5.73
CA TRP A 212 2.37 14.31 -5.23
C TRP A 212 2.41 14.19 -3.71
N VAL A 213 3.59 14.35 -3.10
CA VAL A 213 3.78 14.23 -1.65
C VAL A 213 2.88 15.22 -0.92
N ASP A 214 2.95 16.50 -1.30
CA ASP A 214 2.16 17.56 -0.67
C ASP A 214 0.67 17.31 -0.87
N THR A 215 0.27 16.92 -2.09
CA THR A 215 -1.13 16.57 -2.39
C THR A 215 -1.61 15.43 -1.50
N ALA A 216 -0.86 14.33 -1.40
CA ALA A 216 -1.24 13.16 -0.60
C ALA A 216 -1.34 13.51 0.89
N VAL A 217 -0.38 14.28 1.41
CA VAL A 217 -0.38 14.77 2.79
C VAL A 217 -1.60 15.63 3.07
N GLU A 218 -1.87 16.65 2.24
CA GLU A 218 -3.03 17.53 2.39
C GLU A 218 -4.35 16.75 2.38
N ARG A 219 -4.49 15.76 1.49
CA ARG A 219 -5.72 14.96 1.42
C ARG A 219 -5.91 14.07 2.65
N ILE A 220 -4.83 13.49 3.19
CA ILE A 220 -4.87 12.66 4.41
C ILE A 220 -5.17 13.52 5.64
N ASP A 221 -4.58 14.72 5.71
CA ASP A 221 -4.69 15.61 6.87
C ASP A 221 -6.14 16.02 7.16
N LEU A 222 -6.95 16.22 6.12
CA LEU A 222 -8.39 16.52 6.23
C LEU A 222 -9.20 15.49 7.02
N ILE A 223 -8.68 14.26 7.21
CA ILE A 223 -9.35 13.21 8.00
C ILE A 223 -8.62 12.96 9.33
N TYR A 224 -7.29 13.16 9.40
CA TYR A 224 -6.50 12.71 10.55
C TYR A 224 -5.95 13.80 11.46
N ASN A 225 -5.97 15.06 11.04
CA ASN A 225 -5.49 16.15 11.87
C ASN A 225 -6.36 16.26 13.13
N GLU A 226 -5.76 16.09 14.30
CA GLU A 226 -6.47 16.15 15.58
C GLU A 226 -7.14 17.50 15.82
N LYS A 227 -6.61 18.57 15.21
CA LYS A 227 -7.17 19.92 15.32
C LYS A 227 -8.55 20.00 14.71
N HIS A 228 -8.86 19.13 13.75
CA HIS A 228 -10.18 19.04 13.15
C HIS A 228 -11.27 18.63 14.14
N LEU A 229 -10.92 18.02 15.27
CA LEU A 229 -11.88 17.78 16.35
C LEU A 229 -12.50 19.08 16.89
N LEU A 230 -11.79 20.20 16.77
CA LEU A 230 -12.13 21.48 17.39
C LEU A 230 -12.55 22.57 16.38
N ASP A 231 -12.56 22.26 15.08
CA ASP A 231 -12.90 23.21 14.02
C ASP A 231 -14.12 22.77 13.19
N ASP A 232 -14.30 23.38 12.01
CA ASP A 232 -15.44 23.11 11.12
C ASP A 232 -15.37 21.75 10.42
N GLN A 233 -14.22 21.06 10.46
CA GLN A 233 -14.03 19.71 9.95
C GLN A 233 -14.39 18.61 10.96
N ARG A 234 -14.83 18.97 12.17
CA ARG A 234 -15.16 18.03 13.25
C ARG A 234 -16.06 16.88 12.82
N GLU A 235 -17.07 17.16 12.02
CA GLU A 235 -17.98 16.11 11.55
C GLU A 235 -17.27 15.08 10.65
N ARG A 236 -16.41 15.53 9.74
CA ARG A 236 -15.59 14.66 8.88
C ARG A 236 -14.61 13.85 9.72
N TYR A 237 -13.95 14.50 10.69
CA TYR A 237 -13.01 13.84 11.61
C TYR A 237 -13.66 12.72 12.43
N LEU A 238 -14.90 12.92 12.88
CA LEU A 238 -15.62 11.94 13.70
C LEU A 238 -16.25 10.81 12.88
N SER A 239 -16.80 11.13 11.71
CA SER A 239 -17.64 10.21 10.93
C SER A 239 -16.90 9.49 9.80
N ASN A 240 -15.69 9.94 9.44
CA ASN A 240 -14.84 9.28 8.45
C ASN A 240 -13.56 8.73 9.08
N LYS A 241 -13.15 7.57 8.57
CA LYS A 241 -11.87 6.95 8.90
C LYS A 241 -11.15 6.62 7.61
N LEU A 242 -9.84 6.70 7.59
CA LEU A 242 -9.06 6.35 6.41
C LEU A 242 -8.17 5.15 6.74
N VAL A 243 -7.80 4.41 5.70
CA VAL A 243 -6.62 3.55 5.67
C VAL A 243 -5.89 3.91 4.39
N ALA A 244 -4.68 4.44 4.53
CA ALA A 244 -3.82 4.75 3.39
C ALA A 244 -2.63 3.79 3.37
N GLN A 245 -2.28 3.28 2.20
CA GLN A 245 -1.09 2.44 2.00
C GLN A 245 -0.33 2.89 0.75
N PHE A 246 0.99 2.93 0.84
CA PHE A 246 1.89 3.33 -0.24
C PHE A 246 3.00 2.29 -0.34
N GLN A 247 3.12 1.66 -1.50
CA GLN A 247 3.99 0.51 -1.71
C GLN A 247 4.84 0.70 -2.97
N ILE A 248 6.15 0.65 -2.82
CA ILE A 248 7.10 0.71 -3.95
C ILE A 248 7.04 -0.60 -4.74
N TYR A 249 7.05 -0.50 -6.07
CA TYR A 249 7.08 -1.66 -6.98
C TYR A 249 8.22 -1.59 -8.01
N GLY A 250 8.66 -0.38 -8.37
CA GLY A 250 9.39 -0.17 -9.64
C GLY A 250 10.85 0.24 -9.53
N GLY A 251 11.34 0.81 -10.64
CA GLY A 251 12.74 0.86 -11.02
C GLY A 251 13.07 -0.17 -12.11
N LYS A 252 14.11 0.05 -12.90
CA LYS A 252 14.51 -0.86 -14.00
C LYS A 252 14.96 -2.23 -13.53
N PHE A 253 15.34 -2.36 -12.27
CA PHE A 253 15.75 -3.65 -11.69
C PHE A 253 14.57 -4.45 -11.11
N SER A 254 13.36 -3.88 -11.08
CA SER A 254 12.17 -4.57 -10.60
C SER A 254 11.88 -5.83 -11.44
N GLN A 255 11.72 -6.96 -10.76
CA GLN A 255 11.28 -8.20 -11.41
C GLN A 255 9.84 -8.07 -11.92
N PHE A 256 9.06 -7.13 -11.40
CA PHE A 256 7.75 -6.84 -11.95
C PHE A 256 7.85 -6.29 -13.36
N ARG A 257 8.79 -5.37 -13.62
CA ARG A 257 9.06 -4.78 -14.93
C ARG A 257 9.79 -5.74 -15.86
N ASN A 258 10.83 -6.41 -15.37
CA ASN A 258 11.68 -7.29 -16.19
C ASN A 258 10.96 -8.55 -16.66
N ASN A 259 9.89 -8.97 -15.97
CA ASN A 259 9.01 -10.05 -16.41
C ASN A 259 7.87 -9.58 -17.32
N ALA A 260 7.94 -8.36 -17.88
CA ALA A 260 7.01 -7.93 -18.92
C ALA A 260 7.12 -8.84 -20.17
N GLY A 261 6.01 -9.01 -20.89
CA GLY A 261 5.99 -9.83 -22.12
C GLY A 261 6.12 -11.35 -21.88
N ASN A 262 6.17 -11.82 -20.63
CA ASN A 262 6.31 -13.23 -20.27
C ASN A 262 5.07 -14.11 -20.54
N GLY A 263 4.14 -13.66 -21.38
CA GLY A 263 2.91 -14.40 -21.69
C GLY A 263 1.82 -14.31 -20.63
N THR A 264 1.84 -13.28 -19.77
CA THR A 264 0.75 -12.94 -18.84
C THR A 264 -0.08 -11.76 -19.36
N SER A 265 -1.35 -11.67 -18.95
CA SER A 265 -2.23 -10.54 -19.29
C SER A 265 -2.09 -9.36 -18.33
N TYR A 266 -1.22 -9.47 -17.34
CA TYR A 266 -1.09 -8.48 -16.28
C TYR A 266 -0.51 -7.19 -16.88
N ALA A 267 -1.33 -6.15 -16.93
CA ALA A 267 -0.91 -4.83 -17.39
C ALA A 267 -0.21 -4.06 -16.26
N GLY A 268 0.48 -2.99 -16.62
CA GLY A 268 1.12 -2.11 -15.63
C GLY A 268 2.37 -2.70 -14.98
N ARG A 269 3.15 -3.48 -15.73
CA ARG A 269 4.45 -4.04 -15.30
C ARG A 269 5.49 -2.96 -14.99
N ASP A 270 5.27 -1.76 -15.50
CA ASP A 270 6.04 -0.53 -15.31
C ASP A 270 5.62 0.28 -14.07
N THR A 271 4.74 -0.24 -13.21
CA THR A 271 4.32 0.48 -11.99
C THR A 271 5.51 0.80 -11.09
N THR A 272 5.68 2.07 -10.74
CA THR A 272 6.68 2.58 -9.79
C THR A 272 6.16 2.57 -8.36
N LEU A 273 4.91 2.98 -8.17
CA LEU A 273 4.24 3.10 -6.89
C LEU A 273 2.77 2.65 -7.00
N THR A 274 2.31 1.91 -5.99
CA THR A 274 0.89 1.62 -5.76
C THR A 274 0.44 2.38 -4.52
N GLN A 275 -0.74 3.01 -4.59
CA GLN A 275 -1.37 3.62 -3.42
C GLN A 275 -2.80 3.11 -3.24
N VAL A 276 -3.16 2.82 -2.00
CA VAL A 276 -4.53 2.50 -1.58
C VAL A 276 -5.01 3.60 -0.65
N LEU A 277 -6.20 4.12 -0.89
CA LEU A 277 -6.86 5.11 -0.06
C LEU A 277 -8.29 4.62 0.18
N ASP A 278 -8.53 4.01 1.34
CA ASP A 278 -9.85 3.48 1.71
C ASP A 278 -10.50 4.39 2.74
N CYS A 279 -11.50 5.17 2.31
CA CYS A 279 -12.23 6.08 3.19
C CYS A 279 -13.48 5.37 3.74
N PHE A 280 -13.35 4.85 4.95
CA PHE A 280 -14.44 4.30 5.75
C PHE A 280 -15.31 5.42 6.29
N HIS A 281 -16.59 5.11 6.52
CA HIS A 281 -17.54 6.10 7.02
C HIS A 281 -18.57 5.44 7.92
N ASP A 282 -19.16 6.22 8.82
CA ASP A 282 -20.36 5.79 9.55
C ASP A 282 -21.49 5.46 8.57
N ASP A 283 -22.35 4.51 8.93
CA ASP A 283 -23.45 4.07 8.07
C ASP A 283 -24.63 5.06 8.07
N ASN A 284 -24.37 6.26 7.55
CA ASN A 284 -25.35 7.30 7.34
C ASN A 284 -25.04 8.09 6.04
N ALA A 285 -26.06 8.77 5.51
CA ALA A 285 -25.98 9.44 4.22
C ALA A 285 -24.97 10.59 4.20
N GLN A 286 -24.80 11.31 5.32
CA GLN A 286 -23.91 12.46 5.41
C GLN A 286 -22.44 12.02 5.39
N ALA A 287 -22.07 11.06 6.24
CA ALA A 287 -20.71 10.52 6.31
C ALA A 287 -20.29 9.84 4.99
N LYS A 288 -21.24 9.13 4.36
CA LYS A 288 -21.04 8.57 3.01
C LYS A 288 -20.76 9.66 1.97
N ALA A 289 -21.57 10.73 1.95
CA ALA A 289 -21.38 11.82 1.00
C ALA A 289 -20.02 12.50 1.19
N MET A 290 -19.56 12.69 2.44
CA MET A 290 -18.23 13.23 2.73
C MET A 290 -17.09 12.32 2.21
N ALA A 291 -17.24 11.00 2.35
CA ALA A 291 -16.27 10.02 1.83
C ALA A 291 -16.25 10.00 0.29
N GLU A 292 -17.42 10.05 -0.35
CA GLU A 292 -17.55 10.11 -1.81
C GLU A 292 -16.96 11.40 -2.39
N GLU A 293 -17.25 12.55 -1.77
CA GLU A 293 -16.66 13.84 -2.13
C GLU A 293 -15.14 13.83 -1.98
N TRP A 294 -14.64 13.29 -0.86
CA TRP A 294 -13.20 13.21 -0.60
C TRP A 294 -12.49 12.39 -1.67
N GLN A 295 -13.06 11.26 -2.07
CA GLN A 295 -12.50 10.41 -3.14
C GLN A 295 -12.64 11.03 -4.53
N ALA A 296 -13.76 11.67 -4.84
CA ALA A 296 -13.95 12.35 -6.11
C ALA A 296 -12.88 13.44 -6.30
N ARG A 297 -12.56 14.17 -5.23
CA ARG A 297 -11.47 15.15 -5.27
C ARG A 297 -10.10 14.49 -5.43
N ASN A 298 -9.85 13.33 -4.82
CA ASN A 298 -8.61 12.58 -5.04
C ASN A 298 -8.48 12.11 -6.49
N ASP A 299 -9.56 11.59 -7.09
CA ASP A 299 -9.60 11.19 -8.50
C ASP A 299 -9.18 12.37 -9.40
N GLU A 300 -9.70 13.56 -9.12
CA GLU A 300 -9.39 14.78 -9.87
C GLU A 300 -7.92 15.22 -9.70
N VAL A 301 -7.44 15.40 -8.46
CA VAL A 301 -6.12 16.00 -8.21
C VAL A 301 -4.96 15.02 -8.37
N MET A 302 -5.20 13.72 -8.23
CA MET A 302 -4.14 12.70 -8.34
C MET A 302 -4.14 12.02 -9.71
N CYS A 303 -5.31 11.80 -10.32
CA CYS A 303 -5.43 11.01 -11.55
C CYS A 303 -6.07 11.78 -12.73
N GLY A 304 -6.44 13.04 -12.53
CA GLY A 304 -6.93 13.91 -13.60
C GLY A 304 -5.85 14.27 -14.63
N PRO A 305 -6.19 15.13 -15.61
CA PRO A 305 -5.25 15.52 -16.65
C PRO A 305 -3.97 16.19 -16.15
N GLU A 306 -4.12 17.02 -15.13
CA GLU A 306 -3.03 17.68 -14.39
C GLU A 306 -2.73 16.96 -13.07
N GLY A 307 -3.07 15.67 -12.99
CA GLY A 307 -2.96 14.88 -11.76
C GLY A 307 -1.52 14.71 -11.29
N THR A 308 -1.33 14.65 -9.97
CA THR A 308 0.01 14.58 -9.37
C THR A 308 0.56 13.14 -9.27
N PHE A 309 -0.31 12.12 -9.33
CA PHE A 309 0.07 10.71 -9.19
C PHE A 309 0.12 9.97 -10.52
N SER A 310 -0.99 9.93 -11.27
CA SER A 310 -1.11 9.17 -12.53
C SER A 310 -1.78 10.02 -13.61
N LYS A 311 -0.98 10.84 -14.30
CA LYS A 311 -1.43 11.81 -15.32
C LYS A 311 -2.13 11.14 -16.49
N ASN A 312 -3.36 11.58 -16.80
CA ASN A 312 -4.13 11.20 -18.01
C ASN A 312 -4.36 9.69 -18.24
N ALA A 313 -3.96 8.85 -17.30
CA ALA A 313 -3.96 7.40 -17.42
C ALA A 313 -4.14 6.81 -16.02
N GLU A 314 -5.30 7.04 -15.43
CA GLU A 314 -5.71 6.34 -14.22
C GLU A 314 -5.58 4.82 -14.44
N ARG A 315 -4.77 4.18 -13.60
CA ARG A 315 -4.51 2.74 -13.64
C ARG A 315 -4.92 2.11 -12.32
N ARG A 316 -5.63 0.99 -12.40
CA ARG A 316 -6.22 0.31 -11.25
C ARG A 316 -5.71 -1.11 -11.12
N THR A 317 -5.73 -1.64 -9.90
CA THR A 317 -5.46 -3.06 -9.64
C THR A 317 -6.76 -3.85 -9.62
N LEU A 318 -6.75 -5.08 -10.13
CA LEU A 318 -7.96 -5.93 -10.13
C LEU A 318 -8.47 -6.22 -8.71
N TRP A 319 -7.57 -6.44 -7.75
CA TRP A 319 -7.91 -6.73 -6.35
C TRP A 319 -8.48 -5.53 -5.59
N GLY A 320 -8.25 -4.32 -6.08
CA GLY A 320 -8.73 -3.08 -5.49
C GLY A 320 -9.73 -2.33 -6.38
N SER A 321 -10.50 -3.05 -7.21
CA SER A 321 -11.43 -2.48 -8.19
C SER A 321 -12.56 -1.67 -7.52
N TYR A 322 -13.02 -0.61 -8.20
CA TYR A 322 -14.08 0.30 -7.72
C TYR A 322 -14.83 0.98 -8.89
N GLY A 323 -15.97 1.60 -8.58
CA GLY A 323 -16.76 2.38 -9.54
C GLY A 323 -17.66 1.51 -10.42
N ASP A 324 -17.62 1.75 -11.73
CA ASP A 324 -18.41 0.98 -12.71
C ASP A 324 -17.86 -0.44 -12.87
N TRP A 325 -18.74 -1.43 -12.69
CA TRP A 325 -18.42 -2.85 -12.74
C TRP A 325 -18.59 -3.47 -14.13
N ASN A 326 -19.00 -2.72 -15.15
CA ASN A 326 -19.09 -3.23 -16.50
C ASN A 326 -17.73 -3.23 -17.20
N LEU A 327 -16.97 -4.32 -17.03
CA LEU A 327 -15.64 -4.47 -17.62
C LEU A 327 -15.69 -4.62 -19.16
N SER A 328 -16.87 -4.67 -19.78
CA SER A 328 -17.02 -4.61 -21.24
C SER A 328 -16.90 -3.20 -21.81
N ASP A 329 -17.04 -2.16 -20.97
CA ASP A 329 -16.99 -0.77 -21.41
C ASP A 329 -15.54 -0.26 -21.46
N GLU A 330 -15.21 0.49 -22.51
CA GLU A 330 -13.86 1.03 -22.74
C GLU A 330 -13.37 1.96 -21.63
N LYS A 331 -14.28 2.75 -21.06
CA LYS A 331 -13.98 3.60 -19.89
C LYS A 331 -13.54 2.80 -18.65
N VAL A 332 -13.90 1.51 -18.58
CA VAL A 332 -13.57 0.61 -17.45
C VAL A 332 -12.36 -0.24 -17.78
N TRP A 333 -12.37 -1.01 -18.87
CA TRP A 333 -11.28 -1.96 -19.14
C TRP A 333 -9.95 -1.27 -19.42
N SER A 334 -9.95 -0.04 -19.97
CA SER A 334 -8.73 0.74 -20.22
C SER A 334 -7.95 1.07 -18.94
N LYS A 335 -8.59 1.00 -17.77
CA LYS A 335 -7.96 1.19 -16.46
C LYS A 335 -7.15 -0.03 -15.99
N TYR A 336 -7.42 -1.21 -16.55
CA TYR A 336 -6.86 -2.50 -16.12
C TYR A 336 -6.01 -3.20 -17.19
N TYR A 337 -6.21 -2.88 -18.46
CA TYR A 337 -5.52 -3.55 -19.58
C TYR A 337 -4.80 -2.53 -20.46
N ALA A 338 -3.60 -2.90 -20.93
CA ALA A 338 -2.69 -2.00 -21.64
C ALA A 338 -3.23 -1.52 -23.00
N SER A 339 -4.07 -2.31 -23.66
CA SER A 339 -4.63 -1.96 -24.97
C SER A 339 -5.89 -2.76 -25.28
N ARG A 340 -6.66 -2.26 -26.26
CA ARG A 340 -7.80 -2.98 -26.83
C ARG A 340 -7.40 -4.35 -27.38
N GLU A 341 -6.25 -4.42 -28.04
CA GLU A 341 -5.72 -5.68 -28.58
C GLU A 341 -5.50 -6.73 -27.48
N VAL A 342 -4.89 -6.32 -26.36
CA VAL A 342 -4.69 -7.21 -25.20
C VAL A 342 -6.04 -7.64 -24.63
N TYR A 343 -6.97 -6.71 -24.43
CA TYR A 343 -8.31 -7.01 -23.92
C TYR A 343 -9.07 -8.01 -24.82
N GLU A 344 -9.11 -7.76 -26.13
CA GLU A 344 -9.80 -8.62 -27.08
C GLU A 344 -9.11 -9.98 -27.25
N ARG A 345 -7.77 -10.04 -27.14
CA ARG A 345 -7.03 -11.31 -27.13
C ARG A 345 -7.46 -12.19 -25.96
N ILE A 346 -7.63 -11.61 -24.77
CA ILE A 346 -8.16 -12.31 -23.60
C ILE A 346 -9.62 -12.71 -23.84
N GLY A 347 -10.42 -11.83 -24.44
CA GLY A 347 -11.81 -12.10 -24.81
C GLY A 347 -11.98 -13.29 -25.76
N ARG A 348 -11.11 -13.43 -26.78
CA ARG A 348 -11.07 -14.59 -27.69
C ARG A 348 -10.62 -15.86 -26.98
N ALA A 349 -9.58 -15.78 -26.14
CA ALA A 349 -9.13 -16.91 -25.34
C ALA A 349 -10.25 -17.41 -24.41
N ARG A 350 -11.00 -16.48 -23.81
CA ARG A 350 -12.17 -16.78 -22.98
C ARG A 350 -13.31 -17.38 -23.81
N GLY A 351 -13.61 -16.84 -25.00
CA GLY A 351 -14.65 -17.39 -25.88
C GLY A 351 -14.40 -18.85 -26.27
N ARG A 352 -13.14 -19.24 -26.46
CA ARG A 352 -12.77 -20.65 -26.71
C ARG A 352 -12.85 -21.53 -25.46
N ALA A 353 -12.44 -21.02 -24.30
CA ALA A 353 -12.35 -21.80 -23.06
C ALA A 353 -13.66 -21.87 -22.25
N ASP A 354 -14.51 -20.86 -22.38
CA ASP A 354 -15.79 -20.70 -21.68
C ASP A 354 -16.89 -20.21 -22.65
N PRO A 355 -17.19 -20.92 -23.75
CA PRO A 355 -18.10 -20.44 -24.78
C PRO A 355 -19.51 -20.13 -24.25
N HIS A 356 -19.96 -20.90 -23.25
CA HIS A 356 -21.28 -20.75 -22.63
C HIS A 356 -21.32 -19.75 -21.48
N GLY A 357 -20.17 -19.25 -21.03
CA GLY A 357 -20.12 -18.28 -19.94
C GLY A 357 -20.32 -18.87 -18.55
N THR A 358 -20.08 -20.16 -18.37
CA THR A 358 -20.14 -20.86 -17.09
C THR A 358 -19.32 -20.16 -16.02
N PHE A 359 -18.19 -19.54 -16.39
CA PHE A 359 -17.30 -18.80 -15.48
C PHE A 359 -17.48 -17.28 -15.61
N THR A 360 -18.72 -16.81 -15.82
CA THR A 360 -19.08 -15.38 -15.98
C THR A 360 -20.22 -14.96 -15.05
N PRO A 361 -20.01 -14.90 -13.73
CA PRO A 361 -21.09 -14.67 -12.78
C PRO A 361 -21.51 -13.20 -12.66
N ASN A 362 -20.71 -12.26 -13.18
CA ASN A 362 -20.95 -10.82 -13.01
C ASN A 362 -20.38 -10.02 -14.22
N PRO A 363 -20.79 -8.74 -14.38
CA PRO A 363 -20.34 -7.89 -15.49
C PRO A 363 -18.87 -7.47 -15.40
N PHE A 364 -18.21 -7.67 -14.26
CA PHE A 364 -16.79 -7.38 -14.07
C PHE A 364 -15.93 -8.56 -14.51
N SER A 365 -16.03 -8.89 -15.80
CA SER A 365 -15.25 -9.92 -16.48
C SER A 365 -14.94 -9.49 -17.92
N VAL A 366 -13.83 -9.95 -18.49
CA VAL A 366 -13.46 -9.61 -19.88
C VAL A 366 -14.50 -10.16 -20.85
N LYS A 367 -15.08 -9.33 -21.71
CA LYS A 367 -16.11 -9.74 -22.67
C LYS A 367 -15.65 -10.93 -23.50
N ARG A 368 -16.48 -11.99 -23.55
CA ARG A 368 -16.24 -13.15 -24.42
C ARG A 368 -16.36 -12.72 -25.88
N ILE A 369 -15.42 -13.14 -26.70
CA ILE A 369 -15.47 -12.99 -28.15
C ILE A 369 -15.56 -14.39 -28.74
N LEU A 370 -16.72 -14.73 -29.27
CA LEU A 370 -16.96 -16.01 -29.94
C LEU A 370 -16.48 -15.89 -31.38
N GLU A 371 -15.75 -16.90 -31.85
CA GLU A 371 -15.27 -17.03 -33.23
C GLU A 371 -16.28 -17.79 -34.09
#